data_AF-A0A135S5Z6-F1
#
_entry.id   AF-A0A135S5Z6-F1
#
_cell.length_a   1.000
_cell.length_b   1.000
_cell.length_c   1.000
_cell.angle_alpha   90.00
_cell.angle_beta   90.00
_cell.angle_gamma   90.00
#
_symmetry.space_group_name_H-M   'P 1'
#
loop_
_entity.id
_entity.type
_entity.pdbx_description
1 polymer ?
#
loop_
_entity_poly.entity_id
_entity_poly.type
_entity_poly.pdbx_seq_one_letter_code
_entity_poly.pdbx_strand_id
1 'polypeptide(L)'
;MPRDVEKLFRAPIAKKFPASGALAIRRYAHTEIRTTPSSLPRRPPPMATNGSRSAYSLTRQAARHCQSAANSRVVSPIQCLSRSFATTSSRKEAEAESKFDQLSRKTEEAERPDEIRQRPRWSYTPEGMKAPFSPHITKNPARSVWKVNEDPKKLDQMYVKLLGRDGDKMLPDETKWLAVTHKSFDQGRRGFNDKLAYLGRQAVILETTNRIVTGTDPLKKAIVPEKSYQRTPFEHPALTRVDNLNAEQPQKIVTKEKVEALALAAGLDKVLRWKPAKPENLSGSGQQIVLNSAVFAIVGAITLQHGAEVAGRVIRDRILRPLSANR
;
A
#
# COMPACT_ATOMS: atom_id res chain seq x y z
N MET A 1 -20.11 61.65 33.01
CA MET A 1 -20.46 62.15 34.36
C MET A 1 -21.81 61.57 34.74
N PRO A 2 -21.97 60.91 35.88
CA PRO A 2 -20.96 60.35 36.81
C PRO A 2 -21.18 58.80 36.96
N ARG A 3 -20.39 57.97 37.64
CA ARG A 3 -19.10 57.92 38.38
C ARG A 3 -18.89 56.40 38.64
N ASP A 4 -17.70 55.83 38.46
CA ASP A 4 -16.70 55.47 39.50
C ASP A 4 -17.31 54.70 40.69
N VAL A 5 -16.76 53.61 41.25
CA VAL A 5 -15.42 53.38 41.80
C VAL A 5 -15.30 51.84 42.02
N GLU A 6 -14.36 51.11 41.43
CA GLU A 6 -13.03 50.71 41.95
C GLU A 6 -12.96 50.07 43.37
N LYS A 7 -12.26 48.92 43.41
CA LYS A 7 -11.30 48.43 44.43
C LYS A 7 -11.74 47.55 45.62
N LEU A 8 -10.78 46.65 45.92
CA LEU A 8 -10.48 45.89 47.16
C LEU A 8 -11.17 44.51 47.27
N PHE A 9 -10.49 43.36 47.37
CA PHE A 9 -9.27 43.06 48.13
C PHE A 9 -8.36 41.99 47.46
N ARG A 10 -7.06 42.27 47.50
CA ARG A 10 -5.94 41.30 47.43
C ARG A 10 -5.87 40.50 48.74
N ALA A 11 -5.47 39.24 48.66
CA ALA A 11 -4.77 38.55 49.75
C ALA A 11 -3.70 37.60 49.17
N PRO A 12 -2.42 37.75 49.54
CA PRO A 12 -1.36 36.79 49.27
C PRO A 12 -1.08 35.95 50.53
N ILE A 13 -0.79 34.65 50.37
CA ILE A 13 -0.14 33.87 51.42
C ILE A 13 1.13 33.25 50.83
N ALA A 14 2.24 33.64 51.46
CA ALA A 14 3.60 33.23 51.18
C ALA A 14 4.07 32.17 52.20
N LYS A 15 5.21 31.55 51.87
CA LYS A 15 6.17 30.81 52.73
C LYS A 15 5.81 29.34 52.94
N LYS A 16 6.71 28.35 52.81
CA LYS A 16 8.14 28.32 53.16
C LYS A 16 8.84 27.12 52.47
N PHE A 17 10.04 27.36 51.95
CA PHE A 17 11.10 26.34 51.73
C PHE A 17 11.57 25.77 53.08
N PRO A 18 12.22 24.60 53.06
CA PRO A 18 13.61 24.59 53.54
C PRO A 18 14.59 24.01 52.50
N ALA A 19 15.79 24.56 52.57
CA ALA A 19 16.94 24.25 51.77
C ALA A 19 17.86 23.22 52.46
N SER A 20 18.77 22.70 51.64
CA SER A 20 20.14 22.29 51.96
C SER A 20 20.41 20.80 52.21
N GLY A 21 21.37 20.29 51.43
CA GLY A 21 21.91 18.94 51.49
C GLY A 21 22.85 18.70 50.31
N ALA A 22 24.01 19.36 50.33
CA ALA A 22 25.04 19.33 49.30
C ALA A 22 25.91 18.06 49.31
N LEU A 23 26.68 17.91 48.22
CA LEU A 23 27.95 17.17 48.07
C LEU A 23 27.89 15.64 47.98
N ALA A 24 28.27 15.11 46.81
CA ALA A 24 29.56 14.43 46.67
C ALA A 24 29.85 14.08 45.20
N ILE A 25 30.85 14.76 44.66
CA ILE A 25 31.65 14.35 43.50
C ILE A 25 32.48 13.14 43.92
N ARG A 26 32.45 12.04 43.18
CA ARG A 26 33.51 11.03 43.24
C ARG A 26 33.90 10.58 41.83
N ARG A 27 34.98 11.21 41.36
CA ARG A 27 35.90 10.65 40.37
C ARG A 27 36.52 9.39 40.96
N TYR A 28 36.60 8.32 40.18
CA TYR A 28 37.66 7.33 40.31
C TYR A 28 38.33 7.19 38.95
N ALA A 29 39.65 7.33 38.97
CA ALA A 29 40.52 7.20 37.83
C ALA A 29 41.46 6.01 38.06
N HIS A 30 41.92 5.46 36.94
CA HIS A 30 43.13 4.66 36.74
C HIS A 30 43.39 3.41 37.59
N THR A 31 43.38 2.27 36.89
CA THR A 31 44.52 1.34 36.92
C THR A 31 44.78 0.84 35.51
N GLU A 32 45.90 1.29 34.94
CA GLU A 32 46.60 0.61 33.84
C GLU A 32 47.29 -0.64 34.40
N ILE A 33 47.19 -1.78 33.71
CA ILE A 33 48.30 -2.73 33.61
C ILE A 33 48.44 -3.14 32.15
N ARG A 34 49.67 -2.98 31.67
CA ARG A 34 50.22 -3.19 30.35
C ARG A 34 50.84 -4.58 30.33
N THR A 35 50.57 -5.42 29.33
CA THR A 35 51.58 -6.23 28.58
C THR A 35 50.94 -7.05 27.46
N THR A 36 51.78 -7.37 26.47
CA THR A 36 51.53 -7.72 25.07
C THR A 36 51.47 -9.25 24.83
N PRO A 37 51.74 -9.81 23.62
CA PRO A 37 50.71 -10.24 22.67
C PRO A 37 50.88 -11.71 22.21
N SER A 38 49.82 -12.49 21.97
CA SER A 38 49.98 -13.63 21.04
C SER A 38 48.65 -14.26 20.60
N SER A 39 48.72 -14.83 19.39
CA SER A 39 47.86 -15.88 18.82
C SER A 39 46.61 -15.45 18.04
N LEU A 40 46.79 -15.48 16.71
CA LEU A 40 45.80 -15.55 15.64
C LEU A 40 44.75 -16.64 15.90
N PRO A 41 43.46 -16.41 15.56
CA PRO A 41 42.58 -17.48 15.16
C PRO A 41 42.59 -17.62 13.63
N ARG A 42 42.97 -18.82 13.21
CA ARG A 42 42.98 -19.30 11.82
C ARG A 42 41.61 -19.17 11.17
N ARG A 43 41.58 -18.66 9.94
CA ARG A 43 40.44 -18.81 9.01
C ARG A 43 40.19 -20.31 8.76
N PRO A 44 38.95 -20.81 8.88
CA PRO A 44 38.60 -22.09 8.29
C PRO A 44 38.42 -21.96 6.76
N PRO A 45 38.80 -22.97 5.98
CA PRO A 45 38.65 -22.97 4.52
C PRO A 45 37.16 -23.12 4.12
N PRO A 46 36.75 -22.60 2.94
CA PRO A 46 35.44 -22.88 2.41
C PRO A 46 35.36 -24.33 1.93
N MET A 47 34.55 -25.15 2.62
CA MET A 47 34.12 -26.43 2.08
C MET A 47 33.09 -26.19 0.97
N ALA A 48 33.53 -26.41 -0.26
CA ALA A 48 32.63 -26.68 -1.39
C ALA A 48 32.21 -28.15 -1.32
N THR A 49 30.94 -28.41 -1.00
CA THR A 49 30.31 -29.71 -1.25
C THR A 49 29.40 -29.58 -2.46
N ASN A 50 29.81 -30.25 -3.54
CA ASN A 50 28.93 -30.65 -4.64
C ASN A 50 27.86 -31.60 -4.12
N GLY A 51 26.65 -31.54 -4.68
CA GLY A 51 25.61 -32.49 -4.32
C GLY A 51 24.25 -32.31 -4.98
N SER A 52 24.24 -32.38 -6.31
CA SER A 52 23.23 -33.08 -7.11
C SER A 52 21.76 -32.64 -7.11
N ARG A 53 21.25 -32.50 -8.34
CA ARG A 53 19.89 -32.80 -8.88
C ARG A 53 19.38 -31.60 -9.66
N SER A 54 18.77 -31.74 -10.81
CA SER A 54 18.56 -32.85 -11.73
C SER A 54 18.01 -32.19 -12.99
N ALA A 55 18.24 -32.84 -14.12
CA ALA A 55 17.94 -32.39 -15.46
C ALA A 55 16.55 -31.74 -15.60
N TYR A 56 16.57 -30.58 -16.25
CA TYR A 56 15.44 -30.06 -17.00
C TYR A 56 14.93 -31.14 -17.96
N SER A 57 13.75 -31.67 -17.69
CA SER A 57 13.06 -32.55 -18.62
C SER A 57 11.63 -32.05 -18.86
N LEU A 58 11.36 -31.81 -20.13
CA LEU A 58 10.10 -32.11 -20.81
C LEU A 58 8.93 -31.15 -20.58
N THR A 59 8.82 -30.18 -21.48
CA THR A 59 7.54 -29.83 -22.12
C THR A 59 7.81 -29.21 -23.50
N ARG A 60 8.26 -30.06 -24.43
CA ARG A 60 8.14 -29.84 -25.88
C ARG A 60 7.11 -30.84 -26.40
N GLN A 61 5.84 -30.47 -26.35
CA GLN A 61 4.81 -31.13 -27.15
C GLN A 61 3.61 -30.19 -27.30
N ALA A 62 3.79 -29.19 -28.15
CA ALA A 62 2.72 -28.50 -28.84
C ALA A 62 3.26 -28.14 -30.23
N ALA A 63 2.42 -28.29 -31.26
CA ALA A 63 2.67 -28.01 -32.67
C ALA A 63 3.40 -29.09 -33.48
N ARG A 64 2.73 -30.25 -33.67
CA ARG A 64 2.79 -31.01 -34.93
C ARG A 64 1.44 -31.66 -35.21
N HIS A 65 0.51 -30.89 -35.75
CA HIS A 65 -0.50 -31.41 -36.67
C HIS A 65 -1.03 -30.23 -37.48
N CYS A 66 -1.23 -30.48 -38.78
CA CYS A 66 -1.70 -29.55 -39.82
C CYS A 66 -0.61 -28.67 -40.48
N GLN A 67 0.25 -29.31 -41.26
CA GLN A 67 0.69 -28.75 -42.55
C GLN A 67 0.56 -29.84 -43.62
N SER A 68 -0.39 -29.66 -44.54
CA SER A 68 -0.28 -30.13 -45.92
C SER A 68 -1.40 -29.49 -46.74
N ALA A 69 -1.07 -28.47 -47.52
CA ALA A 69 -1.58 -28.29 -48.89
C ALA A 69 -0.85 -27.11 -49.57
N ALA A 70 0.02 -27.50 -50.49
CA ALA A 70 0.33 -26.88 -51.78
C ALA A 70 0.97 -25.47 -51.87
N ASN A 71 2.17 -25.51 -52.46
CA ASN A 71 2.94 -24.42 -53.05
C ASN A 71 2.26 -23.77 -54.27
N SER A 72 2.43 -22.45 -54.43
CA SER A 72 2.81 -21.87 -55.72
C SER A 72 3.70 -20.62 -55.52
N ARG A 73 4.67 -20.50 -56.42
CA ARG A 73 5.85 -19.61 -56.41
C ARG A 73 5.53 -18.12 -56.69
N VAL A 74 6.52 -17.26 -56.36
CA VAL A 74 7.11 -16.15 -57.16
C VAL A 74 7.23 -14.78 -56.44
N VAL A 75 8.50 -14.43 -56.12
CA VAL A 75 9.21 -13.12 -56.15
C VAL A 75 8.86 -11.98 -55.14
N SER A 76 9.91 -11.55 -54.42
CA SER A 76 10.06 -10.37 -53.51
C SER A 76 10.11 -9.03 -54.30
N PRO A 77 10.01 -7.80 -53.71
CA PRO A 77 10.70 -7.35 -52.47
C PRO A 77 9.98 -6.32 -51.54
N ILE A 78 10.52 -6.23 -50.31
CA ILE A 78 10.61 -5.08 -49.37
C ILE A 78 9.41 -4.12 -49.28
N GLN A 79 8.70 -4.10 -48.12
CA GLN A 79 8.32 -2.85 -47.41
C GLN A 79 7.63 -3.08 -46.04
N CYS A 80 8.15 -2.34 -45.05
CA CYS A 80 7.49 -1.69 -43.90
C CYS A 80 6.56 -2.48 -42.95
N LEU A 81 7.08 -2.70 -41.73
CA LEU A 81 6.33 -3.06 -40.53
C LEU A 81 5.36 -1.94 -40.12
N SER A 82 4.06 -2.19 -40.25
CA SER A 82 3.01 -1.55 -39.44
C SER A 82 2.03 -2.62 -38.97
N ARG A 83 2.16 -3.02 -37.69
CA ARG A 83 1.18 -3.89 -37.02
C ARG A 83 -0.07 -3.07 -36.70
N SER A 84 -1.06 -3.12 -37.58
CA SER A 84 -2.42 -2.71 -37.27
C SER A 84 -3.10 -3.87 -36.52
N PHE A 85 -3.34 -3.71 -35.22
CA PHE A 85 -4.29 -4.58 -34.51
C PHE A 85 -5.70 -4.06 -34.79
N ALA A 86 -6.30 -4.54 -35.89
CA ALA A 86 -7.72 -4.39 -36.15
C ALA A 86 -8.39 -5.75 -35.90
N THR A 87 -9.02 -5.93 -34.74
CA THR A 87 -9.97 -7.01 -34.50
C THR A 87 -11.34 -6.57 -34.98
N THR A 88 -11.68 -6.87 -36.23
CA THR A 88 -13.07 -6.82 -36.68
C THR A 88 -13.76 -8.11 -36.24
N SER A 89 -14.14 -8.20 -34.96
CA SER A 89 -15.14 -9.17 -34.54
C SER A 89 -16.50 -8.68 -35.02
N SER A 90 -17.24 -9.56 -35.69
CA SER A 90 -18.53 -9.21 -36.25
C SER A 90 -19.51 -8.83 -35.13
N ARG A 91 -20.22 -7.70 -35.30
CA ARG A 91 -21.12 -7.12 -34.28
C ARG A 91 -22.21 -8.09 -33.78
N LYS A 92 -22.48 -9.17 -34.53
CA LYS A 92 -23.47 -10.21 -34.21
C LYS A 92 -22.91 -11.30 -33.28
N GLU A 93 -21.63 -11.64 -33.37
CA GLU A 93 -20.99 -12.63 -32.49
C GLU A 93 -20.76 -12.08 -31.09
N ALA A 94 -20.34 -10.82 -30.97
CA ALA A 94 -20.20 -10.13 -29.68
C ALA A 94 -21.54 -9.96 -28.94
N GLU A 95 -22.64 -9.74 -29.66
CA GLU A 95 -23.99 -9.68 -29.06
C GLU A 95 -24.48 -11.06 -28.60
N ALA A 96 -24.21 -12.13 -29.37
CA ALA A 96 -24.60 -13.48 -29.03
C ALA A 96 -23.83 -14.02 -27.81
N GLU A 97 -22.51 -13.78 -27.74
CA GLU A 97 -21.68 -14.10 -26.57
C GLU A 97 -22.15 -13.31 -25.34
N SER A 98 -22.47 -12.02 -25.49
CA SER A 98 -22.99 -11.22 -24.37
C SER A 98 -24.34 -11.72 -23.85
N LYS A 99 -25.21 -12.26 -24.72
CA LYS A 99 -26.53 -12.79 -24.35
C LYS A 99 -26.42 -14.14 -23.67
N PHE A 100 -25.50 -15.00 -24.11
CA PHE A 100 -25.25 -16.29 -23.47
C PHE A 100 -24.65 -16.13 -22.07
N ASP A 101 -23.69 -15.20 -21.91
CA ASP A 101 -23.10 -14.87 -20.60
C ASP A 101 -24.13 -14.25 -19.66
N GLN A 102 -25.01 -13.39 -20.18
CA GLN A 102 -26.12 -12.81 -19.41
C GLN A 102 -27.16 -13.85 -18.99
N LEU A 103 -27.49 -14.82 -19.84
CA LEU A 103 -28.43 -15.89 -19.49
C LEU A 103 -27.84 -16.84 -18.45
N SER A 104 -26.59 -17.27 -18.63
CA SER A 104 -25.91 -18.17 -17.69
C SER A 104 -25.83 -17.57 -16.29
N ARG A 105 -25.46 -16.27 -16.22
CA ARG A 105 -25.38 -15.53 -14.97
C ARG A 105 -26.74 -15.34 -14.29
N LYS A 106 -27.81 -15.17 -15.08
CA LYS A 106 -29.18 -15.03 -14.58
C LYS A 106 -29.74 -16.36 -14.05
N THR A 107 -29.37 -17.48 -14.64
CA THR A 107 -29.78 -18.82 -14.19
C THR A 107 -29.06 -19.22 -12.89
N GLU A 108 -27.75 -19.00 -12.79
CA GLU A 108 -26.98 -19.26 -11.54
C GLU A 108 -27.39 -18.34 -10.38
N GLU A 109 -27.86 -17.13 -10.69
CA GLU A 109 -28.39 -16.20 -9.69
C GLU A 109 -29.81 -16.59 -9.26
N ALA A 110 -30.62 -17.17 -10.17
CA ALA A 110 -31.99 -17.64 -9.94
C ALA A 110 -32.10 -18.93 -9.12
N GLU A 111 -31.11 -19.83 -9.16
CA GLU A 111 -31.10 -21.08 -8.37
C GLU A 111 -30.56 -20.93 -6.94
N ARG A 112 -30.00 -19.77 -6.59
CA ARG A 112 -29.45 -19.55 -5.25
C ARG A 112 -30.56 -19.36 -4.20
N PRO A 113 -30.51 -20.07 -3.05
CA PRO A 113 -31.44 -19.84 -1.94
C PRO A 113 -31.48 -18.36 -1.54
N ASP A 114 -32.67 -17.83 -1.26
CA ASP A 114 -32.87 -16.40 -0.96
C ASP A 114 -32.03 -15.91 0.24
N GLU A 115 -31.77 -16.78 1.21
CA GLU A 115 -30.88 -16.48 2.34
C GLU A 115 -29.43 -16.15 1.91
N ILE A 116 -28.94 -16.74 0.83
CA ILE A 116 -27.58 -16.51 0.32
C ILE A 116 -27.53 -15.22 -0.50
N ARG A 117 -28.66 -14.82 -1.10
CA ARG A 117 -28.79 -13.54 -1.84
C ARG A 117 -28.75 -12.34 -0.91
N GLN A 118 -29.28 -12.47 0.31
CA GLN A 118 -29.35 -11.37 1.27
C GLN A 118 -28.08 -11.21 2.12
N ARG A 119 -27.25 -12.25 2.24
CA ARG A 119 -26.00 -12.18 3.01
C ARG A 119 -24.95 -11.35 2.27
N PRO A 120 -24.27 -10.41 2.93
CA PRO A 120 -23.29 -9.56 2.26
C PRO A 120 -22.08 -10.39 1.82
N ARG A 121 -21.54 -10.12 0.63
CA ARG A 121 -20.52 -10.97 -0.02
C ARG A 121 -19.23 -11.12 0.77
N TRP A 122 -18.91 -10.15 1.62
CA TRP A 122 -17.71 -10.18 2.44
C TRP A 122 -17.80 -11.17 3.61
N SER A 123 -19.01 -11.59 4.01
CA SER A 123 -19.25 -12.41 5.22
C SER A 123 -19.01 -13.91 4.99
N TYR A 124 -19.33 -14.44 3.81
CA TYR A 124 -19.21 -15.86 3.50
C TYR A 124 -18.28 -16.14 2.31
N THR A 125 -17.89 -17.40 2.16
CA THR A 125 -17.19 -17.91 0.97
C THR A 125 -18.19 -18.74 0.16
N PRO A 126 -18.31 -18.54 -1.16
CA PRO A 126 -19.22 -19.34 -2.00
C PRO A 126 -18.99 -20.85 -1.82
N GLU A 127 -20.06 -21.62 -1.66
CA GLU A 127 -19.98 -23.04 -1.30
C GLU A 127 -19.28 -23.87 -2.37
N GLY A 128 -19.58 -23.64 -3.65
CA GLY A 128 -18.93 -24.34 -4.77
C GLY A 128 -17.42 -24.07 -4.90
N MET A 129 -16.88 -23.07 -4.18
CA MET A 129 -15.45 -22.81 -4.13
C MET A 129 -14.76 -23.47 -2.93
N LYS A 130 -15.51 -24.07 -2.00
CA LYS A 130 -14.93 -24.73 -0.83
C LYS A 130 -14.40 -26.12 -1.19
N ALA A 131 -13.25 -26.47 -0.62
CA ALA A 131 -12.71 -27.82 -0.74
C ALA A 131 -13.10 -28.62 0.53
N PRO A 132 -13.35 -29.94 0.42
CA PRO A 132 -13.75 -30.76 1.56
C PRO A 132 -12.63 -30.87 2.62
N PHE A 133 -11.37 -30.85 2.20
CA PHE A 133 -10.20 -30.79 3.09
C PHE A 133 -9.04 -30.06 2.38
N SER A 134 -8.04 -29.62 3.16
CA SER A 134 -6.83 -29.02 2.61
C SER A 134 -5.86 -30.09 2.11
N PRO A 135 -5.50 -30.14 0.81
CA PRO A 135 -4.49 -31.08 0.31
C PRO A 135 -3.06 -30.67 0.70
N HIS A 136 -2.85 -29.42 1.10
CA HIS A 136 -1.53 -28.91 1.46
C HIS A 136 -1.13 -29.31 2.88
N ILE A 137 -0.04 -30.06 2.99
CA ILE A 137 0.57 -30.43 4.27
C ILE A 137 1.41 -29.26 4.78
N THR A 138 0.95 -28.63 5.86
CA THR A 138 1.66 -27.50 6.47
C THR A 138 2.78 -28.01 7.37
N LYS A 139 4.03 -27.57 7.14
CA LYS A 139 5.20 -28.00 7.95
C LYS A 139 5.03 -27.74 9.45
N ASN A 140 4.46 -26.59 9.81
CA ASN A 140 4.15 -26.25 11.19
C ASN A 140 2.64 -25.93 11.29
N PRO A 141 1.83 -26.77 11.98
CA PRO A 141 0.39 -26.56 12.06
C PRO A 141 0.02 -25.25 12.77
N ALA A 142 0.87 -24.72 13.66
CA ALA A 142 0.62 -23.45 14.33
C ALA A 142 0.50 -22.27 13.34
N ARG A 143 1.18 -22.33 12.19
CA ARG A 143 1.09 -21.29 11.14
C ARG A 143 -0.23 -21.29 10.38
N SER A 144 -1.01 -22.37 10.49
CA SER A 144 -2.32 -22.48 9.83
C SER A 144 -3.38 -21.64 10.54
N VAL A 145 -3.22 -21.36 11.84
CA VAL A 145 -4.17 -20.59 12.63
C VAL A 145 -3.85 -19.10 12.51
N TRP A 146 -4.81 -18.34 11.98
CA TRP A 146 -4.72 -16.87 11.94
C TRP A 146 -6.14 -16.30 12.08
N LYS A 147 -6.38 -15.55 13.17
CA LYS A 147 -7.68 -14.96 13.44
C LYS A 147 -7.82 -13.65 12.68
N VAL A 148 -8.92 -13.52 11.94
CA VAL A 148 -9.25 -12.33 11.15
C VAL A 148 -10.46 -11.63 11.77
N ASN A 149 -10.58 -10.32 11.55
CA ASN A 149 -11.74 -9.56 12.02
C ASN A 149 -13.00 -9.89 11.19
N GLU A 150 -14.11 -10.09 11.89
CA GLU A 150 -15.44 -10.28 11.32
C GLU A 150 -16.44 -9.22 11.81
N ASP A 151 -16.05 -8.41 12.82
CA ASP A 151 -16.94 -7.42 13.43
C ASP A 151 -16.99 -6.13 12.60
N PRO A 152 -18.16 -5.72 12.07
CA PRO A 152 -18.29 -4.49 11.29
C PRO A 152 -18.07 -3.23 12.14
N LYS A 153 -18.46 -3.26 13.43
CA LYS A 153 -18.26 -2.12 14.34
C LYS A 153 -16.79 -1.76 14.53
N LYS A 154 -15.89 -2.75 14.53
CA LYS A 154 -14.43 -2.51 14.63
C LYS A 154 -13.89 -1.86 13.36
N LEU A 155 -14.45 -2.23 12.21
CA LEU A 155 -14.12 -1.61 10.92
C LEU A 155 -14.53 -0.15 10.89
N ASP A 156 -15.76 0.17 11.31
CA ASP A 156 -16.25 1.55 11.35
C ASP A 156 -15.40 2.44 12.27
N GLN A 157 -15.03 1.94 13.45
CA GLN A 157 -14.14 2.65 14.36
C GLN A 157 -12.77 2.96 13.74
N MET A 158 -12.23 2.04 12.94
CA MET A 158 -10.97 2.27 12.21
C MET A 158 -11.15 3.35 11.13
N TYR A 159 -12.25 3.32 10.37
CA TYR A 159 -12.55 4.35 9.37
C TYR A 159 -12.71 5.74 9.99
N VAL A 160 -13.37 5.84 11.14
CA VAL A 160 -13.50 7.11 11.88
C VAL A 160 -12.14 7.61 12.37
N LYS A 161 -11.24 6.72 12.83
CA LYS A 161 -9.88 7.11 13.23
C LYS A 161 -9.04 7.59 12.05
N LEU A 162 -9.15 6.93 10.90
CA LEU A 162 -8.36 7.25 9.71
C LEU A 162 -8.86 8.50 8.98
N LEU A 163 -10.17 8.58 8.72
CA LEU A 163 -10.79 9.63 7.89
C LEU A 163 -11.38 10.78 8.72
N GLY A 164 -11.55 10.59 10.03
CA GLY A 164 -12.13 11.54 10.96
C GLY A 164 -13.63 11.37 11.14
N ARG A 165 -14.29 12.45 11.60
CA ARG A 165 -15.73 12.48 11.85
C ARG A 165 -16.52 12.07 10.58
N ASP A 166 -17.50 11.18 10.77
CA ASP A 166 -18.34 10.61 9.71
C ASP A 166 -17.56 9.81 8.64
N GLY A 167 -16.33 9.38 8.93
CA GLY A 167 -15.49 8.58 8.04
C GLY A 167 -16.08 7.20 7.71
N ASP A 168 -16.85 6.62 8.63
CA ASP A 168 -17.62 5.38 8.45
C ASP A 168 -18.74 5.50 7.41
N LYS A 169 -19.25 6.71 7.16
CA LYS A 169 -20.34 6.94 6.20
C LYS A 169 -19.83 7.24 4.78
N MET A 170 -18.51 7.42 4.61
CA MET A 170 -17.92 7.72 3.31
C MET A 170 -18.01 6.55 2.32
N LEU A 171 -18.02 5.31 2.78
CA LEU A 171 -18.06 4.15 1.90
C LEU A 171 -19.22 3.24 2.32
N PRO A 172 -19.90 2.58 1.37
CA PRO A 172 -20.86 1.53 1.72
C PRO A 172 -20.10 0.32 2.33
N ASP A 173 -20.79 -0.45 3.16
CA ASP A 173 -20.17 -1.52 3.96
C ASP A 173 -19.42 -2.55 3.10
N GLU A 174 -19.98 -2.94 1.94
CA GLU A 174 -19.29 -3.87 1.04
C GLU A 174 -17.94 -3.31 0.55
N THR A 175 -17.90 -2.03 0.19
CA THR A 175 -16.68 -1.37 -0.27
C THR A 175 -15.67 -1.20 0.85
N LYS A 176 -16.12 -0.97 2.09
CA LYS A 176 -15.23 -0.93 3.26
C LYS A 176 -14.47 -2.24 3.41
N TRP A 177 -15.20 -3.36 3.38
CA TRP A 177 -14.59 -4.68 3.47
C TRP A 177 -13.72 -5.02 2.27
N LEU A 178 -14.14 -4.62 1.06
CA LEU A 178 -13.35 -4.80 -0.15
C LEU A 178 -11.99 -4.11 -0.06
N ALA A 179 -11.95 -2.86 0.41
CA ALA A 179 -10.72 -2.08 0.55
C ALA A 179 -9.76 -2.64 1.62
N VAL A 180 -10.30 -3.29 2.66
CA VAL A 180 -9.54 -3.83 3.81
C VAL A 180 -9.22 -5.33 3.66
N THR A 181 -9.65 -5.97 2.58
CA THR A 181 -9.34 -7.37 2.28
C THR A 181 -8.18 -7.49 1.29
N HIS A 182 -7.11 -8.16 1.70
CA HIS A 182 -5.94 -8.43 0.86
C HIS A 182 -6.11 -9.73 0.08
N LYS A 183 -5.45 -9.85 -1.09
CA LYS A 183 -5.50 -11.03 -1.97
C LYS A 183 -5.11 -12.35 -1.28
N SER A 184 -4.24 -12.30 -0.26
CA SER A 184 -3.84 -13.51 0.48
C SER A 184 -4.94 -14.08 1.39
N PHE A 185 -6.00 -13.32 1.65
CA PHE A 185 -7.14 -13.80 2.42
C PHE A 185 -8.04 -14.71 1.59
N ASP A 186 -8.41 -15.88 2.13
CA ASP A 186 -9.31 -16.85 1.50
C ASP A 186 -8.95 -17.16 0.03
N GLN A 187 -7.64 -17.18 -0.28
CA GLN A 187 -7.12 -17.38 -1.64
C GLN A 187 -7.70 -16.41 -2.70
N GLY A 188 -8.14 -15.21 -2.29
CA GLY A 188 -8.77 -14.23 -3.18
C GLY A 188 -10.16 -14.65 -3.69
N ARG A 189 -10.81 -15.63 -3.05
CA ARG A 189 -12.20 -16.03 -3.38
C ARG A 189 -13.21 -14.94 -3.09
N ARG A 190 -12.93 -14.12 -2.07
CA ARG A 190 -13.67 -12.89 -1.78
C ARG A 190 -13.00 -11.71 -2.49
N GLY A 191 -13.76 -10.64 -2.69
CA GLY A 191 -13.21 -9.42 -3.27
C GLY A 191 -11.99 -8.90 -2.49
N PHE A 192 -10.94 -8.50 -3.21
CA PHE A 192 -9.69 -8.01 -2.65
C PHE A 192 -9.30 -6.67 -3.28
N ASN A 193 -8.35 -5.99 -2.63
CA ASN A 193 -8.15 -4.56 -2.80
C ASN A 193 -7.13 -4.11 -3.87
N ASP A 194 -6.49 -5.02 -4.61
CA ASP A 194 -5.38 -4.70 -5.53
C ASP A 194 -5.69 -3.58 -6.54
N LYS A 195 -6.86 -3.62 -7.19
CA LYS A 195 -7.26 -2.60 -8.19
C LYS A 195 -7.50 -1.24 -7.56
N LEU A 196 -8.13 -1.23 -6.39
CA LEU A 196 -8.38 0.00 -5.62
C LEU A 196 -7.06 0.59 -5.13
N ALA A 197 -6.15 -0.26 -4.65
CA ALA A 197 -4.83 0.14 -4.19
C ALA A 197 -4.00 0.75 -5.32
N TYR A 198 -4.07 0.18 -6.53
CA TYR A 198 -3.42 0.75 -7.71
C TYR A 198 -3.92 2.18 -7.98
N LEU A 199 -5.24 2.38 -8.06
CA LEU A 199 -5.82 3.70 -8.32
C LEU A 199 -5.48 4.70 -7.23
N GLY A 200 -5.65 4.33 -5.96
CA GLY A 200 -5.36 5.20 -4.84
C GLY A 200 -3.89 5.58 -4.74
N ARG A 201 -2.96 4.68 -5.11
CA ARG A 201 -1.54 5.02 -5.21
C ARG A 201 -1.30 6.12 -6.24
N GLN A 202 -1.95 6.06 -7.41
CA GLN A 202 -1.83 7.11 -8.42
C GLN A 202 -2.41 8.44 -7.92
N ALA A 203 -3.57 8.42 -7.26
CA ALA A 203 -4.18 9.61 -6.68
C ALA A 203 -3.28 10.27 -5.62
N VAL A 204 -2.72 9.48 -4.70
CA VAL A 204 -1.79 10.00 -3.67
C VAL A 204 -0.54 10.60 -4.30
N ILE A 205 0.05 9.93 -5.30
CA ILE A 205 1.23 10.46 -6.00
C ILE A 205 0.88 11.78 -6.69
N LEU A 206 -0.25 11.86 -7.39
CA LEU A 206 -0.68 13.07 -8.08
C LEU A 206 -0.87 14.25 -7.11
N GLU A 207 -1.60 14.03 -6.00
CA GLU A 207 -1.80 15.07 -4.98
C GLU A 207 -0.50 15.50 -4.30
N THR A 208 0.44 14.56 -4.11
CA THR A 208 1.76 14.88 -3.57
C THR A 208 2.58 15.71 -4.54
N THR A 209 2.58 15.35 -5.84
CA THR A 209 3.21 16.13 -6.90
C THR A 209 2.59 17.52 -6.98
N ASN A 210 1.27 17.61 -6.94
CA ASN A 210 0.55 18.87 -6.95
C ASN A 210 1.00 19.76 -5.77
N ARG A 211 1.05 19.21 -4.55
CA ARG A 211 1.56 19.93 -3.36
C ARG A 211 3.00 20.46 -3.54
N ILE A 212 3.89 19.70 -4.18
CA ILE A 212 5.28 20.13 -4.43
C ILE A 212 5.31 21.28 -5.45
N VAL A 213 4.55 21.16 -6.54
CA VAL A 213 4.51 22.15 -7.62
C VAL A 213 3.79 23.43 -7.18
N THR A 214 2.68 23.35 -6.45
CA THR A 214 1.93 24.53 -5.98
C THR A 214 2.49 25.15 -4.70
N GLY A 215 3.61 24.65 -4.18
CA GLY A 215 4.30 25.24 -3.03
C GLY A 215 4.64 26.71 -3.27
N THR A 216 4.60 27.52 -2.20
CA THR A 216 4.80 28.98 -2.28
C THR A 216 6.22 29.37 -2.68
N ASP A 217 7.22 28.61 -2.23
CA ASP A 217 8.62 29.00 -2.37
C ASP A 217 9.42 28.01 -3.23
N PRO A 218 10.26 28.51 -4.17
CA PRO A 218 11.20 27.68 -4.89
C PRO A 218 12.20 27.05 -3.91
N LEU A 219 12.38 25.74 -4.00
CA LEU A 219 13.29 25.01 -3.13
C LEU A 219 14.74 25.33 -3.52
N LYS A 220 15.62 25.53 -2.52
CA LYS A 220 17.05 25.91 -2.70
C LYS A 220 17.88 24.97 -3.59
N LYS A 221 17.37 23.77 -3.92
CA LYS A 221 18.02 22.76 -4.77
C LYS A 221 17.23 22.45 -6.05
N ALA A 222 16.21 23.24 -6.37
CA ALA A 222 15.33 23.03 -7.52
C ALA A 222 16.05 23.29 -8.85
N ILE A 223 16.81 24.38 -8.90
CA ILE A 223 17.60 24.77 -10.06
C ILE A 223 18.92 24.01 -10.02
N VAL A 224 19.11 23.10 -10.98
CA VAL A 224 20.36 22.37 -11.16
C VAL A 224 21.17 23.09 -12.24
N PRO A 225 22.25 23.82 -11.89
CA PRO A 225 23.06 24.50 -12.88
C PRO A 225 23.76 23.47 -13.78
N GLU A 226 23.67 23.67 -15.09
CA GLU A 226 24.34 22.83 -16.07
C GLU A 226 25.84 23.09 -16.06
N LYS A 227 26.64 22.07 -15.71
CA LYS A 227 28.09 22.21 -15.58
C LYS A 227 28.85 22.13 -16.90
N SER A 228 28.27 21.53 -17.94
CA SER A 228 29.01 21.11 -19.13
C SER A 228 29.07 22.15 -20.26
N TYR A 229 27.98 22.90 -20.46
CA TYR A 229 27.86 23.83 -21.61
C TYR A 229 27.58 25.28 -21.21
N GLN A 230 27.61 25.59 -19.91
CA GLN A 230 27.44 26.95 -19.38
C GLN A 230 26.16 27.65 -19.88
N ARG A 231 25.10 26.87 -20.15
CA ARG A 231 23.82 27.41 -20.60
C ARG A 231 23.07 28.02 -19.42
N THR A 232 22.44 29.16 -19.66
CA THR A 232 21.51 29.77 -18.72
C THR A 232 20.13 29.13 -18.86
N PRO A 233 19.51 28.63 -17.78
CA PRO A 233 18.17 28.06 -17.84
C PRO A 233 17.14 29.16 -18.16
N PHE A 234 16.07 28.78 -18.84
CA PHE A 234 14.97 29.70 -19.14
C PHE A 234 14.14 29.98 -17.88
N GLU A 235 14.09 31.24 -17.45
CA GLU A 235 13.36 31.64 -16.25
C GLU A 235 11.90 31.98 -16.59
N HIS A 236 10.97 31.16 -16.10
CA HIS A 236 9.54 31.40 -16.25
C HIS A 236 8.78 31.00 -14.98
N PRO A 237 7.84 31.82 -14.47
CA PRO A 237 7.18 31.59 -13.18
C PRO A 237 6.45 30.24 -13.10
N ALA A 238 5.92 29.73 -14.22
CA ALA A 238 5.29 28.40 -14.26
C ALA A 238 6.30 27.24 -14.19
N LEU A 239 7.53 27.42 -14.69
CA LEU A 239 8.57 26.38 -14.71
C LEU A 239 9.33 26.31 -13.39
N THR A 240 9.57 27.46 -12.74
CA THR A 240 10.21 27.55 -11.43
C THR A 240 9.55 26.63 -10.39
N ARG A 241 8.23 26.48 -10.48
CA ARG A 241 7.43 25.59 -9.61
C ARG A 241 7.60 24.12 -9.94
N VAL A 242 7.72 23.78 -11.21
CA VAL A 242 7.97 22.40 -11.67
C VAL A 242 9.38 21.95 -11.28
N ASP A 243 10.35 22.86 -11.27
CA ASP A 243 11.73 22.59 -10.86
C ASP A 243 11.83 22.12 -9.39
N ASN A 244 10.83 22.41 -8.55
CA ASN A 244 10.77 21.89 -7.18
C ASN A 244 10.80 20.35 -7.14
N LEU A 245 10.35 19.67 -8.20
CA LEU A 245 10.40 18.21 -8.33
C LEU A 245 11.83 17.64 -8.41
N ASN A 246 12.81 18.46 -8.80
CA ASN A 246 14.21 18.07 -8.78
C ASN A 246 14.74 17.95 -7.34
N ALA A 247 14.27 18.84 -6.45
CA ALA A 247 14.68 18.86 -5.05
C ALA A 247 13.92 17.83 -4.20
N GLU A 248 12.58 17.83 -4.31
CA GLU A 248 11.70 16.92 -3.58
C GLU A 248 10.88 16.07 -4.55
N GLN A 249 10.96 14.74 -4.37
CA GLN A 249 10.18 13.80 -5.16
C GLN A 249 9.01 13.25 -4.34
N PRO A 250 7.84 12.99 -4.96
CA PRO A 250 6.68 12.43 -4.25
C PRO A 250 6.99 11.16 -3.46
N GLN A 251 7.87 10.31 -4.00
CA GLN A 251 8.29 9.04 -3.40
C GLN A 251 9.08 9.24 -2.10
N LYS A 252 9.77 10.38 -1.93
CA LYS A 252 10.49 10.74 -0.70
C LYS A 252 9.55 11.27 0.39
N ILE A 253 8.42 11.85 0.00
CA ILE A 253 7.41 12.34 0.94
C ILE A 253 6.55 11.17 1.42
N VAL A 254 6.05 10.36 0.48
CA VAL A 254 5.18 9.20 0.74
C VAL A 254 6.04 7.94 0.75
N THR A 255 6.79 7.74 1.83
CA THR A 255 7.59 6.52 2.03
C THR A 255 6.72 5.39 2.61
N LYS A 256 7.12 4.15 2.32
CA LYS A 256 6.41 2.94 2.78
C LYS A 256 6.29 2.87 4.30
N GLU A 257 7.35 3.27 5.01
CA GLU A 257 7.42 3.26 6.47
C GLU A 257 6.46 4.28 7.10
N LYS A 258 6.38 5.47 6.50
CA LYS A 258 5.49 6.54 6.94
C LYS A 258 4.02 6.17 6.79
N VAL A 259 3.67 5.57 5.65
CA VAL A 259 2.29 5.12 5.38
C VAL A 259 1.93 3.94 6.30
N GLU A 260 2.87 3.03 6.57
CA GLU A 260 2.69 1.95 7.54
C GLU A 260 2.44 2.49 8.96
N ALA A 261 3.26 3.42 9.43
CA ALA A 261 3.09 4.04 10.74
C ALA A 261 1.71 4.71 10.88
N LEU A 262 1.24 5.37 9.82
CA LEU A 262 -0.10 5.95 9.75
C LEU A 262 -1.20 4.87 9.82
N ALA A 263 -1.02 3.76 9.09
CA ALA A 263 -1.95 2.63 9.12
C ALA A 263 -2.05 2.00 10.52
N LEU A 264 -0.91 1.83 11.20
CA LEU A 264 -0.85 1.32 12.57
C LEU A 264 -1.50 2.28 13.56
N ALA A 265 -1.27 3.59 13.43
CA ALA A 265 -1.90 4.61 14.28
C ALA A 265 -3.44 4.61 14.13
N ALA A 266 -3.95 4.34 12.94
CA ALA A 266 -5.39 4.17 12.69
C ALA A 266 -5.96 2.85 13.21
N GLY A 267 -5.11 1.87 13.55
CA GLY A 267 -5.50 0.53 13.98
C GLY A 267 -5.90 -0.41 12.84
N LEU A 268 -5.35 -0.19 11.63
CA LEU A 268 -5.67 -0.98 10.44
C LEU A 268 -5.20 -2.43 10.57
N ASP A 269 -4.11 -2.68 11.29
CA ASP A 269 -3.55 -4.01 11.57
C ASP A 269 -4.55 -4.98 12.23
N LYS A 270 -5.44 -4.45 13.07
CA LYS A 270 -6.43 -5.24 13.81
C LYS A 270 -7.65 -5.62 12.98
N VAL A 271 -7.89 -4.91 11.89
CA VAL A 271 -9.11 -5.01 11.07
C VAL A 271 -8.82 -5.64 9.70
N LEU A 272 -7.60 -5.47 9.21
CA LEU A 272 -7.11 -5.99 7.93
C LEU A 272 -7.32 -7.50 7.81
N ARG A 273 -7.92 -7.92 6.69
CA ARG A 273 -8.15 -9.34 6.38
C ARG A 273 -7.06 -9.82 5.44
N TRP A 274 -6.11 -10.57 5.99
CA TRP A 274 -4.98 -11.12 5.24
C TRP A 274 -4.47 -12.41 5.90
N LYS A 275 -3.63 -13.15 5.17
CA LYS A 275 -2.93 -14.33 5.68
C LYS A 275 -1.42 -14.07 5.67
N PRO A 276 -0.75 -13.96 6.85
CA PRO A 276 0.71 -13.85 6.90
C PRO A 276 1.37 -15.19 6.57
N ALA A 277 2.57 -15.14 5.97
CA ALA A 277 3.36 -16.34 5.67
C ALA A 277 3.90 -17.02 6.94
N LYS A 278 4.29 -16.22 7.93
CA LYS A 278 4.80 -16.63 9.25
C LYS A 278 4.14 -15.74 10.33
N PRO A 279 3.10 -16.22 11.02
CA PRO A 279 2.44 -15.45 12.08
C PRO A 279 3.38 -14.96 13.19
N GLU A 280 4.47 -15.69 13.45
CA GLU A 280 5.51 -15.33 14.43
C GLU A 280 6.39 -14.15 13.99
N ASN A 281 6.44 -13.83 12.69
CA ASN A 281 7.21 -12.71 12.15
C ASN A 281 6.38 -12.00 11.06
N LEU A 282 5.59 -11.03 11.49
CA LEU A 282 4.69 -10.27 10.62
C LEU A 282 5.44 -9.35 9.65
N SER A 283 6.51 -8.71 10.11
CA SER A 283 7.36 -7.85 9.28
C SER A 283 7.98 -8.66 8.12
N GLY A 284 8.59 -9.81 8.42
CA GLY A 284 9.12 -10.74 7.42
C GLY A 284 8.05 -11.40 6.53
N SER A 285 6.78 -11.34 6.92
CA SER A 285 5.64 -11.81 6.14
C SER A 285 5.07 -10.73 5.20
N GLY A 286 5.66 -9.53 5.17
CA GLY A 286 5.26 -8.44 4.29
C GLY A 286 4.12 -7.57 4.83
N GLN A 287 3.92 -7.50 6.15
CA GLN A 287 2.87 -6.69 6.78
C GLN A 287 2.86 -5.23 6.26
N GLN A 288 4.04 -4.60 6.15
CA GLN A 288 4.19 -3.25 5.61
C GLN A 288 3.54 -3.09 4.23
N ILE A 289 3.73 -4.06 3.33
CA ILE A 289 3.18 -4.00 1.97
C ILE A 289 1.65 -4.07 2.02
N VAL A 290 1.12 -4.97 2.86
CA VAL A 290 -0.32 -5.18 2.97
C VAL A 290 -1.03 -3.97 3.59
N LEU A 291 -0.44 -3.39 4.64
CA LEU A 291 -0.96 -2.16 5.27
C LEU A 291 -0.96 -0.99 4.28
N ASN A 292 0.15 -0.79 3.57
CA ASN A 292 0.26 0.27 2.56
C ASN A 292 -0.77 0.09 1.43
N SER A 293 -0.93 -1.15 0.94
CA SER A 293 -1.94 -1.48 -0.07
C SER A 293 -3.35 -1.12 0.40
N ALA A 294 -3.69 -1.46 1.65
CA ALA A 294 -5.00 -1.16 2.21
C ALA A 294 -5.26 0.35 2.38
N VAL A 295 -4.27 1.14 2.82
CA VAL A 295 -4.41 2.60 2.87
C VAL A 295 -4.69 3.17 1.48
N PHE A 296 -3.92 2.75 0.47
CA PHE A 296 -4.17 3.19 -0.91
C PHE A 296 -5.52 2.71 -1.44
N ALA A 297 -5.95 1.50 -1.09
CA ALA A 297 -7.24 0.99 -1.51
C ALA A 297 -8.41 1.80 -0.96
N ILE A 298 -8.33 2.24 0.29
CA ILE A 298 -9.34 3.13 0.89
C ILE A 298 -9.43 4.44 0.09
N VAL A 299 -8.29 5.05 -0.23
CA VAL A 299 -8.26 6.26 -1.06
C VAL A 299 -8.86 5.99 -2.45
N GLY A 300 -8.45 4.90 -3.10
CA GLY A 300 -8.97 4.54 -4.42
C GLY A 300 -10.49 4.31 -4.42
N ALA A 301 -11.02 3.69 -3.37
CA ALA A 301 -12.46 3.54 -3.19
C ALA A 301 -13.19 4.89 -3.04
N ILE A 302 -12.64 5.81 -2.25
CA ILE A 302 -13.20 7.15 -2.08
C ILE A 302 -13.18 7.92 -3.41
N THR A 303 -12.09 7.82 -4.17
CA THR A 303 -11.98 8.45 -5.49
C THR A 303 -13.07 7.99 -6.46
N LEU A 304 -13.40 6.69 -6.47
CA LEU A 304 -14.45 6.16 -7.34
C LEU A 304 -15.85 6.50 -6.85
N GLN A 305 -16.07 6.56 -5.53
CA GLN A 305 -17.40 6.79 -4.96
C GLN A 305 -17.79 8.27 -4.94
N HIS A 306 -16.84 9.16 -4.62
CA HIS A 306 -17.09 10.59 -4.37
C HIS A 306 -16.34 11.52 -5.32
N GLY A 307 -15.56 10.96 -6.25
CA GLY A 307 -14.77 11.74 -7.20
C GLY A 307 -13.45 12.27 -6.65
N ALA A 308 -12.66 12.86 -7.55
CA ALA A 308 -11.29 13.27 -7.28
C ALA A 308 -11.20 14.46 -6.29
N GLU A 309 -12.15 15.40 -6.31
CA GLU A 309 -12.10 16.58 -5.45
C GLU A 309 -12.23 16.24 -3.95
N VAL A 310 -13.17 15.36 -3.62
CA VAL A 310 -13.36 14.87 -2.24
C VAL A 310 -12.14 14.03 -1.82
N ALA A 311 -11.69 13.12 -2.69
CA ALA A 311 -10.51 12.32 -2.42
C ALA A 311 -9.25 13.17 -2.22
N GLY A 312 -9.02 14.21 -3.03
CA GLY A 312 -7.88 15.12 -2.91
C GLY A 312 -7.88 15.90 -1.59
N ARG A 313 -9.05 16.29 -1.07
CA ARG A 313 -9.17 16.87 0.28
C ARG A 313 -8.77 15.86 1.36
N VAL A 314 -9.31 14.64 1.29
CA VAL A 314 -8.98 13.55 2.23
C VAL A 314 -7.49 13.23 2.20
N ILE A 315 -6.86 13.12 1.02
CA ILE A 315 -5.44 12.83 0.88
C ILE A 315 -4.60 13.94 1.54
N ARG A 316 -4.89 15.21 1.27
CA ARG A 316 -4.15 16.34 1.85
C ARG A 316 -4.26 16.37 3.37
N ASP A 317 -5.46 16.17 3.91
CA ASP A 317 -5.73 16.35 5.34
C ASP A 317 -5.39 15.13 6.20
N ARG A 318 -5.64 13.92 5.69
CA ARG A 318 -5.52 12.68 6.45
C ARG A 318 -4.27 11.88 6.14
N ILE A 319 -3.64 12.11 4.98
CA ILE A 319 -2.41 11.42 4.61
C ILE A 319 -1.26 12.42 4.65
N LEU A 320 -1.23 13.40 3.76
CA LEU A 320 -0.05 14.25 3.57
C LEU A 320 0.27 15.14 4.77
N ARG A 321 -0.74 15.63 5.50
CA ARG A 321 -0.54 16.47 6.70
C ARG A 321 0.14 15.67 7.83
N PRO A 322 -0.36 14.51 8.27
CA PRO A 322 0.35 13.65 9.23
C PRO A 322 1.77 13.27 8.79
N LEU A 323 1.98 12.96 7.50
CA LEU A 323 3.31 12.57 7.01
C LEU A 323 4.35 13.70 7.02
N SER A 324 3.87 14.96 6.97
CA SER A 324 4.73 16.15 7.09
C SER A 324 4.93 16.63 8.52
N ALA A 325 4.07 16.26 9.47
CA ALA A 325 4.19 16.66 10.87
C ALA A 325 5.25 15.85 11.63
N ASN A 326 5.53 14.61 11.21
CA ASN A 326 6.60 13.77 11.75
C ASN A 326 7.97 14.09 11.12
N ARG A 327 8.31 15.37 10.96
CA ARG A 327 9.59 15.83 10.38
C ARG A 327 10.54 16.30 11.48
#